data_AF-A0A7N0RFX1-F1
#
_entry.id   AF-A0A7N0RFX1-F1
#
_cell.length_a   1.000
_cell.length_b   1.000
_cell.length_c   1.000
_cell.angle_alpha   90.00
_cell.angle_beta   90.00
_cell.angle_gamma   90.00
#
_symmetry.space_group_name_H-M   'P 1'
#
loop_
_entity.id
_entity.type
_entity.pdbx_description
1 polymer ?
#
loop_
_entity_poly.entity_id
_entity_poly.type
_entity_poly.pdbx_seq_one_letter_code
_entity_poly.pdbx_strand_id
1 'polypeptide(L)'
;MHPPLSLHKHPMCAEIIELFQKCHADHPVGKFFGECTGLKIQLDRCFRQEKAVKRKANFEESKKFKERLQAFRKEQANEENIQGRI
;
A
#
# COMPACT_ATOMS: atom_id res chain seq x y z
N MET A 1 1.55 -6.93 -16.50
CA MET A 1 2.22 -5.69 -16.05
C MET A 1 2.49 -5.81 -14.56
N HIS A 2 3.75 -5.86 -14.12
CA HIS A 2 4.11 -5.78 -12.69
C HIS A 2 4.42 -4.32 -12.33
N PRO A 3 4.11 -3.86 -11.10
CA PRO A 3 4.56 -2.57 -10.61
C PRO A 3 6.09 -2.43 -10.65
N PRO A 4 6.64 -1.21 -10.69
CA PRO A 4 8.08 -1.00 -10.62
C PRO A 4 8.65 -1.65 -9.35
N LEU A 5 9.72 -2.45 -9.52
CA LEU A 5 10.39 -3.25 -8.47
C LEU A 5 11.25 -2.39 -7.55
N SER A 6 10.75 -1.24 -7.11
CA SER A 6 11.48 -0.38 -6.17
C SER A 6 11.47 -1.04 -4.80
N LEU A 7 12.57 -1.72 -4.45
CA LEU A 7 12.77 -2.50 -3.23
C LEU A 7 12.38 -1.70 -1.97
N HIS A 8 12.72 -0.41 -1.93
CA HIS A 8 12.41 0.49 -0.81
C HIS A 8 10.91 0.72 -0.58
N LYS A 9 10.05 0.47 -1.57
CA LYS A 9 8.58 0.65 -1.43
C LYS A 9 7.87 -0.62 -0.96
N HIS A 10 8.55 -1.76 -0.96
CA HIS A 10 7.97 -3.09 -0.80
C HIS A 10 8.73 -3.96 0.23
N PRO A 11 8.83 -3.52 1.50
CA PRO A 11 9.60 -4.24 2.51
C PRO A 11 9.12 -5.67 2.76
N MET A 12 7.82 -5.95 2.61
CA MET A 12 7.27 -7.31 2.79
C MET A 12 7.58 -8.28 1.64
N CYS A 13 7.98 -7.76 0.49
CA CYS A 13 8.22 -8.56 -0.71
C CYS A 13 9.69 -8.57 -1.13
N ALA A 14 10.61 -8.05 -0.29
CA ALA A 14 12.01 -7.87 -0.63
C ALA A 14 12.68 -9.20 -1.06
N GLU A 15 12.48 -10.27 -0.30
CA GLU A 15 13.06 -11.60 -0.58
C GLU A 15 12.60 -12.14 -1.94
N ILE A 16 11.32 -11.99 -2.29
CA ILE A 16 10.76 -12.46 -3.56
C ILE A 16 11.28 -11.61 -4.72
N ILE A 17 11.48 -10.31 -4.51
CA ILE A 17 12.09 -9.42 -5.51
C ILE A 17 13.54 -9.84 -5.78
N GLU A 18 14.32 -10.14 -4.74
CA GLU A 18 15.71 -10.60 -4.89
C GLU A 18 15.78 -11.92 -5.67
N LEU A 19 14.94 -12.90 -5.33
CA LEU A 19 14.85 -14.16 -6.07
C LEU A 19 14.45 -13.94 -7.54
N PHE A 20 13.51 -13.05 -7.80
CA PHE A 20 13.07 -12.71 -9.14
C PHE A 20 14.17 -12.01 -9.95
N GLN A 21 14.90 -11.08 -9.33
CA GLN A 21 16.04 -10.40 -9.95
C GLN A 21 17.18 -11.38 -10.24
N LYS A 22 17.46 -12.31 -9.31
CA LYS A 22 18.44 -13.37 -9.51
C LYS A 22 18.06 -14.28 -10.68
N CYS A 23 16.81 -14.69 -10.78
CA CYS A 23 16.32 -15.48 -11.92
C CYS A 23 16.51 -14.74 -13.26
N HIS A 24 16.26 -13.42 -13.30
CA HIS A 24 16.51 -12.62 -14.50
C HIS A 24 18.00 -12.43 -14.83
N ALA A 25 18.87 -12.42 -13.81
CA ALA A 25 20.32 -12.33 -13.99
C ALA A 25 20.91 -13.65 -14.49
N ASP A 26 20.47 -14.77 -13.92
CA ASP A 26 20.90 -16.12 -14.29
C ASP A 26 20.36 -16.52 -15.69
N HIS A 27 19.16 -16.04 -16.04
CA HIS A 27 18.46 -16.40 -17.28
C HIS A 27 18.10 -15.18 -18.15
N PRO A 28 19.11 -14.49 -18.73
CA PRO A 28 18.89 -13.25 -19.48
C PRO A 28 18.05 -13.45 -20.75
N VAL A 29 18.07 -14.64 -21.35
CA VAL A 29 17.24 -15.05 -22.49
C VAL A 29 15.96 -15.76 -22.01
N GLY A 30 16.07 -16.57 -20.97
CA GLY A 30 14.98 -17.34 -20.37
C GLY A 30 13.83 -16.51 -19.78
N LYS A 31 14.08 -15.24 -19.46
CA LYS A 31 13.03 -14.26 -19.10
C LYS A 31 11.95 -14.12 -20.18
N PHE A 32 12.29 -14.34 -21.45
CA PHE A 32 11.34 -14.27 -22.57
C PHE A 32 10.59 -15.58 -22.80
N PHE A 33 11.19 -16.71 -22.40
CA PHE A 33 10.59 -18.04 -22.51
C PHE A 33 9.79 -18.46 -21.28
N GLY A 34 9.78 -17.63 -20.24
CA GLY A 34 8.94 -17.81 -19.07
C GLY A 34 9.56 -18.63 -17.94
N GLU A 35 10.88 -18.86 -17.93
CA GLU A 35 11.58 -19.57 -16.85
C GLU A 35 11.32 -18.95 -15.47
N CYS A 36 11.19 -17.62 -15.40
CA CYS A 36 10.92 -16.89 -14.14
C CYS A 36 9.42 -16.65 -13.86
N THR A 37 8.51 -17.27 -14.60
CA THR A 37 7.05 -17.00 -14.48
C THR A 37 6.49 -17.41 -13.12
N GLY A 38 6.99 -18.49 -12.52
CA GLY A 38 6.57 -18.92 -11.18
C GLY A 38 6.87 -17.87 -10.11
N LEU A 39 8.10 -17.34 -10.11
CA LEU A 39 8.52 -16.27 -9.20
C LEU A 39 7.73 -14.98 -9.44
N LYS A 40 7.45 -14.64 -10.70
CA LYS A 40 6.59 -13.51 -11.06
C LYS A 40 5.20 -13.61 -10.44
N ILE A 41 4.57 -14.79 -10.48
CA ILE A 41 3.23 -15.00 -9.90
C ILE A 41 3.27 -14.81 -8.38
N GLN A 42 4.31 -15.32 -7.71
CA GLN A 42 4.48 -15.14 -6.27
C GLN A 42 4.67 -13.67 -5.91
N LEU A 43 5.49 -12.96 -6.70
CA LEU A 43 5.73 -11.54 -6.53
C LEU A 43 4.44 -10.72 -6.69
N ASP A 44 3.66 -10.97 -7.73
CA ASP A 44 2.38 -10.30 -7.97
C ASP A 44 1.38 -10.57 -6.82
N ARG A 45 1.37 -11.78 -6.25
CA ARG A 45 0.55 -12.10 -5.06
C ARG A 45 1.00 -11.30 -3.84
N CYS A 46 2.31 -11.23 -3.61
CA CYS A 46 2.85 -10.46 -2.49
C CYS A 46 2.49 -8.97 -2.60
N PHE A 47 2.67 -8.36 -3.78
CA PHE A 47 2.29 -6.95 -3.99
C PHE A 47 0.79 -6.69 -3.80
N ARG A 48 -0.07 -7.64 -4.18
CA ARG A 48 -1.52 -7.51 -3.92
C ARG A 48 -1.82 -7.55 -2.42
N GLN A 49 -1.18 -8.44 -1.68
CA GLN A 49 -1.35 -8.55 -0.22
C GLN A 49 -0.84 -7.29 0.48
N GLU A 50 0.36 -6.84 0.14
CA GLU A 50 0.93 -5.62 0.73
C GLU A 50 0.04 -4.40 0.46
N LYS A 51 -0.46 -4.28 -0.78
CA LYS A 51 -1.40 -3.21 -1.13
C LYS A 51 -2.69 -3.31 -0.32
N ALA A 52 -3.21 -4.51 -0.06
CA ALA A 52 -4.40 -4.71 0.76
C ALA A 52 -4.16 -4.30 2.22
N VAL A 53 -3.01 -4.67 2.81
CA VAL A 53 -2.62 -4.29 4.18
C VAL A 53 -2.52 -2.76 4.29
N LYS A 54 -1.76 -2.12 3.39
CA LYS A 54 -1.62 -0.65 3.36
C LYS A 54 -2.97 0.05 3.19
N ARG A 55 -3.85 -0.45 2.32
CA ARG A 55 -5.19 0.11 2.14
C ARG A 55 -6.03 0.02 3.41
N LYS A 56 -5.96 -1.11 4.14
CA LYS A 56 -6.69 -1.28 5.40
C LYS A 56 -6.19 -0.30 6.46
N ALA A 57 -4.87 -0.20 6.65
CA ALA A 57 -4.27 0.74 7.59
C ALA A 57 -4.65 2.19 7.28
N ASN A 58 -4.53 2.62 6.02
CA ASN A 58 -4.90 3.97 5.59
C ASN A 58 -6.39 4.24 5.75
N PHE A 59 -7.25 3.24 5.54
CA PHE A 59 -8.70 3.37 5.73
C PHE A 59 -9.05 3.58 7.21
N GLU A 60 -8.44 2.81 8.11
CA GLU A 60 -8.64 2.96 9.56
C GLU A 60 -8.14 4.32 10.06
N GLU A 61 -6.98 4.77 9.58
CA GLU A 61 -6.44 6.10 9.91
C GLU A 61 -7.33 7.22 9.38
N SER A 62 -7.77 7.12 8.12
CA SER A 62 -8.68 8.09 7.51
C SER A 62 -10.02 8.16 8.26
N LYS A 63 -10.54 7.03 8.74
CA LYS A 63 -11.76 6.99 9.54
C LYS A 63 -11.58 7.72 10.87
N LYS A 64 -10.50 7.42 11.61
CA LYS A 64 -10.18 8.11 12.87
C LYS A 64 -10.00 9.61 12.68
N PHE A 65 -9.29 10.01 11.62
CA PHE A 65 -9.09 11.42 11.29
C PHE A 65 -10.42 12.12 10.97
N LYS A 66 -11.28 11.47 10.16
CA LYS A 66 -12.60 11.99 9.81
C LYS A 66 -13.49 12.17 11.04
N GLU A 67 -13.50 11.19 11.96
CA GLU A 67 -14.26 11.26 13.21
C GLU A 67 -13.79 12.42 14.10
N ARG A 68 -12.48 12.59 14.29
CA ARG A 68 -11.89 13.72 15.04
C ARG A 68 -12.26 15.07 14.42
N LEU A 69 -12.14 15.19 13.10
CA LEU A 69 -12.47 16.41 12.38
C LEU A 69 -13.97 16.74 12.43
N GLN A 70 -14.84 15.72 12.51
CA GLN A 70 -16.27 15.93 12.70
C GLN A 70 -16.61 16.36 14.13
N ALA A 71 -15.95 15.79 15.14
CA ALA A 71 -16.12 16.21 16.54
C ALA A 71 -15.71 17.68 16.73
N PHE A 72 -14.51 18.04 16.27
CA PHE A 72 -14.01 19.42 16.33
C PHE A 72 -14.95 20.41 15.64
N ARG A 73 -15.46 20.09 14.45
CA ARG A 73 -16.42 20.95 13.73
C ARG A 73 -17.75 21.12 14.47
N LYS A 74 -18.22 20.08 15.17
CA LYS A 74 -19.46 20.17 15.97
C LYS A 74 -19.25 21.02 17.23
N GLU A 75 -18.10 20.88 17.88
CA GLU A 75 -17.72 21.69 19.05
C GLU A 75 -17.67 23.18 18.67
N GLN A 76 -16.97 23.52 17.59
CA GLN A 76 -16.89 24.89 17.08
C GLN A 76 -18.27 25.46 16.72
N ALA A 77 -19.10 24.69 15.99
CA ALA A 77 -20.45 25.13 15.65
C ALA A 77 -21.34 25.34 16.88
N ASN A 78 -21.14 24.55 17.95
CA ASN A 78 -21.86 24.72 19.21
C ASN A 78 -21.38 25.95 19.98
N GLU A 79 -20.07 26.19 20.04
CA GLU A 79 -19.49 27.40 20.65
C GLU A 79 -19.97 28.67 19.93
N GLU A 80 -19.96 28.69 18.59
CA GLU A 80 -20.49 29.79 17.79
C GLU A 80 -21.99 30.02 18.04
N ASN A 81 -22.77 28.94 18.20
CA ASN A 81 -24.20 29.05 18.50
C ASN A 81 -24.47 29.62 19.90
N ILE A 82 -23.65 29.26 20.89
CA ILE A 82 -23.74 29.79 22.26
C ILE A 82 -23.32 31.27 22.28
N GLN A 83 -22.22 31.63 21.61
CA GLN A 83 -21.70 32.99 21.55
C GLN A 83 -22.63 33.94 20.80
N GLY A 84 -23.34 33.48 19.77
CA GLY A 84 -24.29 34.27 18.99
C GLY A 84 -25.69 34.43 19.64
N ARG A 85 -25.89 33.89 20.84
CA ARG A 85 -27.18 33.93 21.57
C ARG A 85 -27.16 34.88 22.77
N ILE A 86 -26.05 35.60 22.99
CA ILE A 86 -25.88 36.73 23.92
C ILE A 86 -25.91 38.02 23.09
#